data_AF-A0A842T5P1-F1
#
_entry.id   AF-A0A842T5P1-F1
#
_cell.length_a   1.000
_cell.length_b   1.000
_cell.length_c   1.000
_cell.angle_alpha   90.00
_cell.angle_beta   90.00
_cell.angle_gamma   90.00
#
_symmetry.space_group_name_H-M   'P 1'
#
loop_
_entity.id
_entity.type
_entity.pdbx_description
1 polymer ?
#
loop_
_entity_poly.entity_id
_entity_poly.type
_entity_poly.pdbx_seq_one_letter_code
_entity_poly.pdbx_strand_id
1 'polypeptide(L)'
;MPINRSIATKTCQKFCQNPWEEVYIRYNGDLTPCNMLNPYIYGNLNNSDFVDLWTGLNAELFRKFLNSENRHQYCQDCYYLI
;
A
#
# COMPACT_ATOMS: atom_id res chain seq x y z
N MET A 1 15.81 -16.01 5.59
CA MET A 1 16.14 -16.49 4.23
C MET A 1 16.57 -15.29 3.41
N PRO A 2 17.68 -15.36 2.66
CA PRO A 2 18.04 -14.29 1.73
C PRO A 2 16.99 -14.20 0.62
N ILE A 3 16.45 -13.00 0.40
CA ILE A 3 15.49 -12.74 -0.68
C ILE A 3 16.25 -12.82 -2.02
N ASN A 4 15.79 -13.69 -2.91
CA ASN A 4 16.35 -13.77 -4.25
C ASN A 4 15.99 -12.49 -5.03
N ARG A 5 17.00 -11.68 -5.34
CA ARG A 5 16.84 -10.41 -6.06
C ARG A 5 16.43 -10.56 -7.53
N SER A 6 16.40 -11.78 -8.08
CA SER A 6 15.95 -12.04 -9.45
C SER A 6 14.42 -12.11 -9.60
N ILE A 7 13.69 -12.21 -8.49
CA ILE A 7 12.22 -12.32 -8.46
C ILE A 7 11.57 -11.26 -7.55
N ALA A 8 12.39 -10.45 -6.89
CA ALA A 8 11.95 -9.46 -5.92
C ALA A 8 12.88 -8.25 -5.97
N THR A 9 12.32 -7.07 -6.17
CA THR A 9 13.04 -5.80 -6.04
C THR A 9 12.75 -5.20 -4.68
N LYS A 10 13.79 -4.70 -4.01
CA LYS A 10 13.62 -3.90 -2.80
C LYS A 10 12.95 -2.59 -3.19
N THR A 11 11.66 -2.46 -2.94
CA THR A 11 10.95 -1.20 -3.19
C THR A 11 11.38 -0.12 -2.20
N CYS A 12 11.87 -0.44 -1.01
CA CYS A 12 12.10 0.60 -0.02
C CYS A 12 13.42 0.45 0.75
N GLN A 13 14.35 1.33 0.39
CA GLN A 13 14.78 2.33 1.36
C GLN A 13 14.37 3.76 0.97
N LYS A 14 13.84 4.01 -0.24
CA LYS A 14 13.59 5.38 -0.73
C LYS A 14 12.15 5.65 -1.22
N PHE A 15 11.50 4.80 -2.03
CA PHE A 15 10.27 5.21 -2.74
C PHE A 15 9.37 4.06 -3.28
N CYS A 16 8.03 4.22 -3.28
CA CYS A 16 7.02 3.25 -3.77
C CYS A 16 5.90 3.96 -4.57
N GLN A 17 5.40 3.34 -5.66
CA GLN A 17 4.30 3.85 -6.50
C GLN A 17 2.98 3.06 -6.42
N ASN A 18 2.97 1.83 -5.89
CA ASN A 18 1.75 0.99 -5.89
C ASN A 18 0.49 1.72 -5.41
N PRO A 19 0.51 2.55 -4.35
CA PRO A 19 -0.70 3.22 -3.88
C PRO A 19 -1.35 4.20 -4.87
N TRP A 20 -0.70 4.52 -6.00
CA TRP A 20 -1.26 5.32 -7.10
C TRP A 20 -1.65 4.48 -8.33
N GLU A 21 -1.06 3.30 -8.49
CA GLU A 21 -1.22 2.47 -9.70
C GLU A 21 -2.17 1.30 -9.46
N GLU A 22 -2.25 0.83 -8.21
CA GLU A 22 -2.92 -0.41 -7.85
C GLU A 22 -3.66 -0.29 -6.52
N VAL A 23 -4.66 -1.15 -6.35
CA VAL A 23 -5.42 -1.27 -5.11
C VAL A 23 -5.66 -2.74 -4.80
N TYR A 24 -5.61 -3.09 -3.52
CA TYR A 24 -5.87 -4.45 -3.08
C TYR A 24 -7.18 -4.50 -2.27
N ILE A 25 -8.16 -5.23 -2.80
CA ILE A 25 -9.46 -5.43 -2.17
C ILE A 25 -9.46 -6.78 -1.46
N ARG A 26 -9.70 -6.79 -0.15
CA ARG A 26 -9.83 -8.02 0.65
C ARG A 26 -11.22 -8.63 0.50
N TYR A 27 -11.35 -9.91 0.86
CA TYR A 27 -12.61 -10.67 0.76
C TYR A 27 -13.78 -10.03 1.51
N ASN A 28 -13.51 -9.23 2.55
CA ASN A 28 -14.50 -8.54 3.37
C ASN A 28 -14.86 -7.14 2.83
N GLY A 29 -14.34 -6.76 1.66
CA GLY A 29 -14.58 -5.46 1.04
C GLY A 29 -13.60 -4.36 1.47
N ASP A 30 -12.61 -4.65 2.32
CA ASP A 30 -11.62 -3.64 2.71
C ASP A 30 -10.74 -3.26 1.51
N LEU A 31 -10.69 -1.96 1.25
CA LEU A 31 -9.82 -1.35 0.25
C LEU A 31 -8.49 -1.00 0.88
N THR A 32 -7.38 -1.54 0.38
CA THR A 32 -6.06 -1.40 1.00
C THR A 32 -5.00 -0.95 0.00
N PRO A 33 -3.92 -0.27 0.47
CA PRO A 33 -2.94 0.35 -0.41
C PRO A 33 -1.98 -0.63 -1.10
N CYS A 34 -1.90 -1.89 -0.65
CA CYS A 34 -0.91 -2.84 -1.12
C CYS A 34 -1.27 -4.28 -0.72
N ASN A 35 -0.90 -5.25 -1.55
CA ASN A 35 -1.08 -6.69 -1.34
C ASN A 35 -0.14 -7.29 -0.28
N MET A 36 0.84 -6.54 0.25
CA MET A 36 1.76 -6.97 1.31
C MET A 36 1.14 -7.00 2.71
N LEU A 37 -0.20 -7.05 2.79
CA LEU A 37 -0.99 -7.17 4.02
C LEU A 37 -0.64 -6.17 5.13
N ASN A 38 -0.18 -4.97 4.74
CA ASN A 38 -0.06 -3.88 5.70
C ASN A 38 -1.44 -3.57 6.32
N PRO A 39 -1.49 -3.11 7.59
CA PRO A 39 -2.76 -2.94 8.31
C PRO A 39 -3.56 -1.72 7.86
N TYR A 40 -3.03 -0.88 6.95
CA TYR A 40 -3.70 0.33 6.54
C TYR A 40 -4.88 0.03 5.61
N ILE A 41 -6.02 0.67 5.86
CA ILE A 41 -7.27 0.48 5.12
C ILE A 41 -7.76 1.87 4.71
N TYR A 42 -8.09 2.05 3.43
CA TYR A 42 -8.69 3.28 2.92
C TYR A 42 -10.15 3.39 3.36
N GLY A 43 -10.86 2.26 3.33
CA GLY A 43 -12.21 2.08 3.84
C GLY A 43 -12.77 0.74 3.39
N ASN A 44 -14.08 0.56 3.45
CA ASN A 44 -14.75 -0.68 3.08
C ASN A 44 -15.84 -0.43 2.03
N LEU A 45 -15.81 -1.20 0.94
CA LEU A 45 -16.70 -1.05 -0.21
C LEU A 45 -18.16 -1.39 0.07
N ASN A 46 -18.46 -2.05 1.20
CA ASN A 46 -19.86 -2.26 1.64
C ASN A 46 -20.51 -0.98 2.17
N ASN A 47 -19.71 0.05 2.48
CA ASN A 47 -20.18 1.27 3.15
C ASN A 47 -19.97 2.54 2.31
N SER A 48 -19.16 2.49 1.25
CA SER A 48 -18.76 3.68 0.47
C SER A 48 -18.33 3.28 -0.94
N ASP A 49 -18.47 4.21 -1.88
CA ASP A 49 -18.07 4.00 -3.26
C ASP A 49 -16.54 3.95 -3.40
N PHE A 50 -16.08 3.15 -4.37
CA PHE A 50 -14.65 2.97 -4.63
C PHE A 50 -13.90 4.29 -4.79
N VAL A 51 -14.46 5.23 -5.57
CA VAL A 51 -13.81 6.51 -5.88
C VAL A 51 -13.62 7.32 -4.60
N ASP A 52 -14.64 7.40 -3.75
CA ASP A 52 -14.57 8.13 -2.47
C ASP A 52 -13.49 7.57 -1.54
N LEU A 53 -13.31 6.24 -1.53
CA LEU A 53 -12.26 5.60 -0.74
C LEU A 53 -10.87 5.82 -1.35
N TRP A 54 -10.75 5.71 -2.68
CA TRP A 54 -9.48 5.84 -3.41
C TRP A 54 -8.94 7.27 -3.45
N THR A 55 -9.82 8.27 -3.45
CA THR A 55 -9.48 9.70 -3.38
C THR A 55 -9.72 10.30 -2.00
N GLY A 56 -10.14 9.49 -1.03
CA GLY A 56 -10.47 9.94 0.32
C GLY A 56 -9.25 10.25 1.17
N LEU A 57 -9.52 10.84 2.34
CA LEU A 57 -8.50 11.30 3.28
C LEU A 57 -7.51 10.20 3.68
N ASN A 58 -7.96 8.96 3.90
CA ASN A 58 -7.07 7.86 4.25
C ASN A 58 -6.08 7.55 3.11
N ALA A 59 -6.55 7.49 1.86
CA ALA A 59 -5.68 7.28 0.71
C ALA A 59 -4.68 8.42 0.53
N GLU A 60 -5.13 9.67 0.68
CA GLU A 60 -4.27 10.86 0.60
C GLU A 60 -3.19 10.84 1.69
N LEU A 61 -3.57 10.60 2.95
CA LEU A 61 -2.64 10.53 4.08
C LEU A 61 -1.59 9.44 3.88
N PHE A 62 -2.02 8.24 3.48
CA PHE A 62 -1.08 7.15 3.23
C PHE A 62 -0.05 7.52 2.16
N ARG A 63 -0.52 8.02 1.01
CA ARG A 63 0.31 8.47 -0.11
C ARG A 63 1.28 9.57 0.30
N LYS A 64 0.84 10.53 1.14
CA LYS A 64 1.67 11.62 1.67
C LYS A 64 2.82 11.11 2.53
N PHE A 65 2.59 10.10 3.36
CA PHE A 65 3.62 9.58 4.28
C PHE A 65 4.50 8.50 3.67
N LEU A 66 4.00 7.70 2.72
CA LEU A 66 4.69 6.52 2.16
C LEU A 66 6.13 6.79 1.72
N ASN A 67 6.34 7.93 1.06
CA ASN A 67 7.62 8.30 0.47
C ASN A 67 8.39 9.33 1.30
N SER A 68 7.94 9.60 2.53
CA SER A 68 8.60 10.48 3.50
C SER A 68 9.47 9.69 4.48
N GLU A 69 10.17 10.38 5.38
CA GLU A 69 10.88 9.74 6.50
C GLU A 69 9.91 9.11 7.52
N ASN A 70 8.65 9.58 7.56
CA ASN A 70 7.60 9.13 8.48
C ASN A 70 6.75 7.98 7.90
N ARG A 71 7.30 7.21 6.96
CA ARG A 71 6.58 6.09 6.35
C ARG A 71 6.30 4.97 7.35
N HIS A 72 5.21 4.25 7.15
CA HIS A 72 4.81 3.14 8.00
C HIS A 72 5.89 2.05 8.04
N GLN A 73 6.04 1.35 9.18
CA GLN A 73 7.09 0.34 9.38
C GLN A 73 7.04 -0.79 8.34
N TYR A 74 5.84 -1.20 7.91
CA TYR A 74 5.66 -2.18 6.84
C TYR A 74 6.22 -1.72 5.48
N CYS A 75 6.43 -0.41 5.30
CA CYS A 75 6.97 0.19 4.09
C CYS A 75 8.45 0.60 4.24
N GLN A 76 9.09 0.37 5.39
CA GLN A 76 10.50 0.72 5.61
C GLN A 76 11.44 -0.33 5.01
N ASP A 77 11.09 -1.61 5.13
CA ASP A 77 11.91 -2.76 4.70
C ASP A 77 11.17 -3.68 3.71
N CYS A 78 10.18 -3.16 2.98
CA CYS A 78 9.40 -3.95 2.02
C CYS A 78 10.18 -4.27 0.73
N TYR A 79 9.84 -5.44 0.19
CA TYR A 79 10.29 -5.96 -1.10
C TYR A 79 9.03 -6.31 -1.89
N TYR A 80 8.95 -5.83 -3.12
CA TYR A 80 7.88 -6.24 -4.03
C TYR A 80 8.40 -7.31 -4.98
N LEU A 81 7.53 -8.27 -5.30
CA LEU A 81 7.82 -9.27 -6.33
C LEU A 81 7.67 -8.60 -7.69
N ILE A 82 8.70 -8.73 -8.54
CA ILE A 82 8.71 -8.19 -9.91
C ILE A 82 8.08 -9.22 -10.84
#